data_AF-A0A852I249-F1
#
_entry.id   AF-A0A852I249-F1
#
_cell.length_a   1.000
_cell.length_b   1.000
_cell.length_c   1.000
_cell.angle_alpha   90.00
_cell.angle_beta   90.00
_cell.angle_gamma   90.00
#
_symmetry.space_group_name_H-M   'P 1'
#
loop_
_entity.id
_entity.type
_entity.pdbx_description
1 polymer ?
#
loop_
_entity_poly.entity_id
_entity_poly.type
_entity_poly.pdbx_seq_one_letter_code
_entity_poly.pdbx_strand_id
1 'polypeptide(L)'
;MRRLLELHVLKMVAVYTVWVALEEVPRGCGAGGLHQAPEVLTRPLPQVSLMNFLLVLLWALAMPYCRFRHMASCLSTVWTCIIIVCKMLYQLEVVDPRQYSNNCTQPLPNGTNLTPEELGNSTLYRGPVDPANWFGIRKGFPNWGYVKNHLQVLLLLVFEAVVYRRQQYHRKRHQLLAPVTETVFEDITRHQLDLGLVSCAKYFVNYFYYKF
;
A
#
# COMPACT_ATOMS: atom_id res chain seq x y z
N MET A 1 8.60 -11.06 22.73
CA MET A 1 8.06 -9.85 22.05
C MET A 1 8.98 -9.29 20.95
N ARG A 2 10.25 -8.95 21.19
CA ARG A 2 11.12 -8.30 20.17
C ARG A 2 11.24 -9.12 18.87
N ARG A 3 11.33 -10.44 18.98
CA ARG A 3 11.38 -11.37 17.82
C ARG A 3 10.08 -11.44 17.02
N LEU A 4 8.94 -11.46 17.70
CA LEU A 4 7.62 -11.39 17.06
C LEU A 4 7.52 -10.13 16.20
N LEU A 5 8.00 -9.00 16.73
CA LEU A 5 8.01 -7.75 16.00
C LEU A 5 8.91 -7.81 14.75
N GLU A 6 10.09 -8.43 14.82
CA GLU A 6 11.01 -8.63 13.68
C GLU A 6 10.35 -9.38 12.52
N LEU A 7 9.61 -10.44 12.85
CA LEU A 7 8.98 -11.34 11.87
C LEU A 7 7.70 -10.74 11.28
N HIS A 8 6.91 -10.05 12.11
CA HIS A 8 5.59 -9.56 11.72
C HIS A 8 5.58 -8.12 11.23
N VAL A 9 6.57 -7.28 11.58
CA VAL A 9 6.61 -5.88 11.15
C VAL A 9 6.60 -5.77 9.62
N LEU A 10 7.32 -6.65 8.93
CA LEU A 10 7.41 -6.64 7.47
C LEU A 10 6.06 -6.96 6.82
N LYS A 11 5.33 -7.94 7.36
CA LYS A 11 3.97 -8.28 6.91
C LYS A 11 3.01 -7.12 7.18
N MET A 12 3.10 -6.47 8.35
CA MET A 12 2.26 -5.31 8.67
C MET A 12 2.53 -4.14 7.72
N VAL A 13 3.80 -3.84 7.43
CA VAL A 13 4.18 -2.80 6.47
C VAL A 13 3.61 -3.13 5.09
N ALA A 14 3.79 -4.35 4.60
CA ALA A 14 3.28 -4.79 3.29
C ALA A 14 1.76 -4.68 3.18
N VAL A 15 1.02 -5.15 4.20
CA VAL A 15 -0.45 -5.07 4.23
C VAL A 15 -0.90 -3.61 4.26
N TYR A 16 -0.25 -2.78 5.07
CA TYR A 16 -0.61 -1.38 5.20
C TYR A 16 -0.30 -0.58 3.94
N THR A 17 0.83 -0.82 3.27
CA THR A 17 1.15 -0.14 2.00
C THR A 17 0.17 -0.50 0.89
N VAL A 18 -0.24 -1.78 0.80
CA VAL A 18 -1.26 -2.24 -0.14
C VAL A 18 -2.63 -1.64 0.20
N TRP A 19 -3.01 -1.60 1.47
CA TRP A 19 -4.25 -0.96 1.92
C TRP A 19 -4.30 0.51 1.50
N VAL A 20 -3.24 1.27 1.79
CA VAL A 20 -3.14 2.69 1.41
C VAL A 20 -3.21 2.87 -0.11
N ALA A 21 -2.52 2.03 -0.88
CA ALA A 21 -2.56 2.07 -2.34
C ALA A 21 -3.96 1.81 -2.91
N LEU A 22 -4.74 0.93 -2.27
CA LEU A 22 -6.12 0.62 -2.65
C LEU A 22 -7.13 1.67 -2.20
N GLU A 23 -6.92 2.31 -1.05
CA GLU A 23 -7.81 3.36 -0.54
C GLU A 23 -7.72 4.66 -1.36
N GLU A 24 -6.56 4.94 -1.98
CA GLU A 24 -6.42 6.10 -2.88
C GLU A 24 -7.12 5.95 -4.23
N VAL A 25 -7.60 4.75 -4.55
CA VAL A 25 -8.48 4.56 -5.70
C VAL A 25 -9.74 5.36 -5.42
N PRO A 26 -10.13 6.28 -6.31
CA PRO A 26 -11.39 6.98 -6.15
C PRO A 26 -12.50 5.93 -6.09
N ARG A 27 -13.09 5.72 -4.90
CA ARG A 27 -14.41 5.11 -4.82
C ARG A 27 -15.29 6.03 -5.64
N GLY A 28 -15.72 5.57 -6.82
CA GLY A 28 -16.60 6.34 -7.69
C GLY A 28 -17.70 6.94 -6.82
N CYS A 29 -17.85 8.26 -6.87
CA CYS A 29 -18.92 8.94 -6.15
C CYS A 29 -20.26 8.40 -6.64
N GLY A 30 -20.84 7.47 -5.89
CA GLY A 30 -22.27 7.23 -5.92
C GLY A 30 -22.94 8.38 -5.17
N ALA A 31 -23.50 9.33 -5.92
CA ALA A 31 -24.38 10.37 -5.38
C ALA A 31 -25.59 10.52 -6.30
N GLY A 32 -26.65 9.77 -5.96
CA GLY A 32 -28.08 10.12 -6.00
C GLY A 32 -28.72 10.64 -7.29
N GLY A 33 -29.67 9.84 -7.84
CA GLY A 33 -30.84 10.38 -8.54
C GLY A 33 -31.33 9.60 -9.76
N LEU A 34 -32.26 8.67 -9.52
CA LEU A 34 -33.37 8.26 -10.40
C LEU A 34 -33.05 7.58 -11.77
N HIS A 35 -32.87 6.26 -11.77
CA HIS A 35 -33.71 5.29 -12.53
C HIS A 35 -33.08 3.88 -12.42
N GLN A 36 -33.95 2.91 -12.17
CA GLN A 36 -33.66 1.50 -11.96
C GLN A 36 -33.18 0.82 -13.26
N ALA A 37 -31.95 0.30 -13.30
CA ALA A 37 -31.46 -0.65 -14.32
C ALA A 37 -30.27 -1.46 -13.74
N PRO A 38 -30.05 -2.72 -14.19
CA PRO A 38 -29.54 -3.79 -13.35
C PRO A 38 -28.04 -3.70 -13.07
N GLU A 39 -27.67 -4.14 -11.86
CA GLU A 39 -26.29 -4.32 -11.38
C GLU A 39 -25.52 -5.30 -12.27
N VAL A 40 -24.88 -4.81 -13.34
CA VAL A 40 -23.82 -5.53 -14.03
C VAL A 40 -22.48 -4.99 -13.52
N LEU A 41 -21.78 -5.90 -12.84
CA LEU A 41 -20.40 -5.85 -12.39
C LEU A 41 -19.44 -5.22 -13.40
N THR A 42 -19.35 -3.89 -13.41
CA THR A 42 -18.14 -3.18 -13.79
C THR A 42 -17.68 -2.43 -12.56
N ARG A 43 -16.98 -3.15 -11.65
CA ARG A 43 -16.07 -2.42 -10.76
C ARG A 43 -15.15 -1.64 -11.69
N PRO A 44 -15.20 -0.29 -11.71
CA PRO A 44 -14.26 0.45 -12.51
C PRO A 44 -12.88 -0.04 -12.08
N LEU A 45 -12.06 -0.43 -13.06
CA LEU A 45 -10.66 -0.77 -12.80
C LEU A 45 -10.16 0.30 -11.84
N PRO A 46 -9.67 -0.07 -10.65
CA PRO A 46 -9.18 0.92 -9.72
C PRO A 46 -8.20 1.79 -10.51
N GLN A 47 -8.45 3.09 -10.61
CA GLN A 47 -7.43 4.00 -11.12
C GLN A 47 -6.33 4.01 -10.06
N VAL A 48 -5.46 3.01 -10.14
CA VAL A 48 -4.29 2.90 -9.30
C VAL A 48 -3.33 3.93 -9.85
N SER A 49 -2.99 4.91 -9.02
CA SER A 49 -1.90 5.83 -9.28
C SER A 49 -0.66 5.04 -9.72
N LEU A 50 -0.02 5.49 -10.81
CA LEU A 50 1.26 4.94 -11.27
C LEU A 50 2.30 4.91 -10.12
N MET A 51 2.30 5.95 -9.28
CA MET A 51 3.23 6.10 -8.17
C MET A 51 2.98 5.07 -7.06
N ASN A 52 1.71 4.76 -6.77
CA ASN A 52 1.35 3.75 -5.77
C ASN A 52 1.55 2.32 -6.31
N PHE A 53 1.38 2.09 -7.61
CA PHE A 53 1.63 0.79 -8.24
C PHE A 53 3.08 0.30 -8.00
N LEU A 54 4.05 1.22 -8.07
CA LEU A 54 5.45 0.89 -7.81
C LEU A 54 5.70 0.43 -6.36
N LEU A 55 4.99 1.02 -5.37
CA LEU A 55 5.03 0.55 -3.98
C LEU A 55 4.45 -0.86 -3.87
N VAL A 56 3.29 -1.11 -4.47
CA VAL A 56 2.66 -2.43 -4.44
C VAL A 56 3.55 -3.49 -5.10
N LEU A 57 4.18 -3.16 -6.23
CA LEU A 57 5.10 -4.06 -6.93
C LEU A 57 6.33 -4.41 -6.08
N LEU A 58 6.96 -3.40 -5.46
CA LEU A 58 8.10 -3.60 -4.57
C LEU A 58 7.75 -4.55 -3.41
N TRP A 59 6.59 -4.36 -2.79
CA TRP A 59 6.14 -5.19 -1.67
C TRP A 59 5.66 -6.59 -2.10
N ALA A 60 5.03 -6.71 -3.28
CA ALA A 60 4.65 -7.98 -3.86
C ALA A 60 5.88 -8.87 -4.17
N LEU A 61 6.99 -8.27 -4.60
CA LEU A 61 8.26 -8.98 -4.82
C LEU A 61 9.02 -9.25 -3.51
N ALA A 62 8.92 -8.36 -2.51
CA ALA A 62 9.60 -8.53 -1.22
C ALA A 62 9.04 -9.69 -0.38
N MET A 63 7.76 -10.02 -0.53
CA MET A 63 7.09 -11.10 0.20
C MET A 63 7.67 -12.50 -0.12
N PRO A 64 7.76 -12.93 -1.40
CA PRO A 64 8.35 -14.21 -1.77
C PRO A 64 9.88 -14.23 -1.67
N TYR A 65 10.56 -13.11 -1.96
CA TYR A 65 12.03 -13.08 -2.03
C TYR A 65 12.68 -12.47 -0.78
N CYS A 66 13.08 -13.32 0.18
CA CYS A 66 13.65 -12.89 1.46
C CYS A 66 14.91 -12.00 1.33
N ARG A 67 15.77 -12.21 0.32
CA ARG A 67 16.96 -11.37 0.11
C ARG A 67 16.63 -9.94 -0.32
N PHE A 68 15.53 -9.75 -1.04
CA PHE A 68 15.13 -8.44 -1.55
C PHE A 68 14.41 -7.59 -0.51
N ARG A 69 13.99 -8.17 0.63
CA ARG A 69 13.27 -7.47 1.71
C ARG A 69 13.96 -6.18 2.16
N HIS A 70 15.26 -6.25 2.45
CA HIS A 70 16.00 -5.08 2.90
C HIS A 70 16.13 -4.01 1.80
N MET A 71 16.40 -4.44 0.55
CA MET A 71 16.46 -3.54 -0.59
C MET A 71 15.10 -2.87 -0.87
N ALA A 72 14.02 -3.64 -0.78
CA ALA A 72 12.65 -3.15 -0.97
C ALA A 72 12.24 -2.15 0.10
N SER A 73 12.61 -2.36 1.38
CA SER A 73 12.39 -1.37 2.44
C SER A 73 13.11 -0.05 2.11
N CYS A 74 14.41 -0.09 1.79
CA CYS A 74 15.16 1.12 1.40
C CYS A 74 14.56 1.80 0.15
N LEU A 75 14.27 1.05 -0.91
CA LEU A 75 13.68 1.62 -2.13
C LEU A 75 12.30 2.22 -1.88
N SER A 76 11.46 1.56 -1.08
CA SER A 76 10.13 2.07 -0.73
C SER A 76 10.18 3.32 0.14
N THR A 77 11.18 3.47 1.03
CA THR A 77 11.35 4.72 1.79
C THR A 77 11.69 5.89 0.88
N VAL A 78 12.71 5.74 0.01
CA VAL A 78 13.10 6.77 -0.96
C VAL A 78 11.94 7.14 -1.87
N TRP A 79 11.23 6.14 -2.38
CA TRP A 79 10.07 6.35 -3.25
C TRP A 79 8.92 7.06 -2.55
N THR A 80 8.63 6.67 -1.30
CA THR A 80 7.58 7.34 -0.48
C THR A 80 7.95 8.80 -0.23
N CYS A 81 9.22 9.10 0.05
CA CYS A 81 9.70 10.47 0.19
C CYS A 81 9.49 11.28 -1.10
N ILE A 82 9.81 10.71 -2.26
CA ILE A 82 9.55 11.36 -3.56
C ILE A 82 8.05 11.65 -3.73
N ILE A 83 7.17 10.68 -3.45
CA ILE A 83 5.72 10.89 -3.53
C ILE A 83 5.26 12.04 -2.63
N ILE A 84 5.73 12.07 -1.38
CA ILE A 84 5.35 13.13 -0.43
C ILE A 84 5.80 14.50 -0.93
N VAL A 85 7.04 14.63 -1.41
CA VAL A 85 7.57 15.88 -1.96
C VAL A 85 6.76 16.31 -3.18
N CYS A 86 6.49 15.40 -4.13
CA CYS A 86 5.67 15.69 -5.31
C CYS A 86 4.24 16.12 -4.93
N LYS A 87 3.61 15.43 -3.98
CA LYS A 87 2.26 15.76 -3.50
C LYS A 87 2.25 17.14 -2.82
N MET A 88 3.27 17.50 -2.05
CA MET A 88 3.34 18.78 -1.36
C MET A 88 3.65 19.94 -2.29
N LEU A 89 4.55 19.76 -3.26
CA LEU A 89 4.83 20.76 -4.28
C LEU A 89 3.60 21.05 -5.15
N TYR A 90 2.80 20.04 -5.49
CA TYR A 90 1.59 20.22 -6.30
C TYR A 90 0.45 20.95 -5.55
N GLN A 91 0.46 20.97 -4.21
CA GLN A 91 -0.52 21.77 -3.45
C GLN A 91 -0.20 23.27 -3.44
N LEU A 92 0.98 23.70 -3.93
CA LEU A 92 1.32 25.12 -4.00
C LEU A 92 0.37 25.86 -4.95
N GLU A 93 0.01 27.10 -4.59
CA GLU A 93 -0.91 27.93 -5.37
C GLU A 93 -0.40 28.23 -6.79
N VAL A 94 0.93 28.19 -6.99
CA VAL A 94 1.60 28.39 -8.29
C VAL A 94 1.18 27.34 -9.33
N VAL A 95 0.74 26.15 -8.92
CA VAL A 95 0.36 25.08 -9.85
C VAL A 95 -1.14 25.10 -10.09
N ASP A 96 -1.57 25.67 -11.22
CA ASP A 96 -2.97 25.70 -11.60
C ASP A 96 -3.37 24.54 -12.53
N PRO A 97 -4.24 23.61 -12.08
CA PRO A 97 -4.65 22.46 -12.89
C PRO A 97 -5.37 22.88 -14.19
N ARG A 98 -6.05 24.03 -14.19
CA ARG A 98 -6.78 24.55 -15.36
C ARG A 98 -5.89 24.89 -16.55
N GLN A 99 -4.59 25.18 -16.34
CA GLN A 99 -3.66 25.45 -17.44
C GLN A 99 -3.17 24.17 -18.12
N TYR A 100 -3.25 23.03 -17.43
CA TYR A 100 -2.73 21.74 -17.90
C TYR A 100 -3.83 20.71 -18.21
N SER A 101 -5.08 21.03 -17.84
CA SER A 101 -6.24 20.21 -18.11
C SER A 101 -6.55 20.22 -19.60
N ASN A 102 -6.66 19.05 -20.22
CA ASN A 102 -7.04 18.94 -21.62
C ASN A 102 -8.51 18.53 -21.73
N ASN A 103 -9.27 19.24 -22.55
CA ASN A 103 -10.62 18.84 -22.88
C ASN A 103 -10.58 17.85 -24.05
N CYS A 104 -11.01 16.62 -23.82
CA CYS A 104 -11.06 15.60 -24.86
C CYS A 104 -12.30 15.82 -25.74
N THR A 105 -12.10 16.09 -27.02
CA THR A 105 -13.21 16.22 -27.98
C THR A 105 -13.95 14.90 -28.11
N GLN A 106 -15.28 14.93 -28.01
CA GLN A 106 -16.10 13.73 -28.17
C GLN A 106 -15.96 13.16 -29.59
N PRO A 107 -15.71 11.86 -29.74
CA PRO A 107 -15.64 11.22 -31.05
C PRO A 107 -17.00 11.19 -31.74
N LEU A 108 -16.98 11.12 -33.07
CA LEU A 108 -18.18 10.93 -33.88
C LEU A 108 -18.87 9.61 -33.50
N PRO A 109 -20.21 9.54 -33.40
CA PRO A 109 -20.94 8.33 -32.99
C PRO A 109 -20.69 7.12 -33.89
N ASN A 110 -20.25 7.33 -35.15
CA ASN A 110 -19.92 6.26 -36.09
C ASN A 110 -18.52 5.63 -35.88
N GLY A 111 -17.69 6.21 -35.00
CA GLY A 111 -16.32 5.76 -34.77
C GLY A 111 -16.14 4.84 -33.56
N THR A 112 -17.15 4.70 -32.69
CA THR A 112 -17.06 3.93 -31.43
C THR A 112 -18.33 3.10 -31.21
N ASN A 113 -18.17 1.87 -30.72
CA ASN A 113 -19.29 0.98 -30.35
C ASN A 113 -19.99 1.37 -29.03
N LEU A 114 -19.81 2.59 -28.55
CA LEU A 114 -20.35 3.08 -27.27
C LEU A 114 -21.58 3.94 -27.54
N THR A 115 -22.61 3.80 -26.68
CA THR A 115 -23.76 4.69 -26.73
C THR A 115 -23.37 6.12 -26.31
N PRO A 116 -24.04 7.17 -26.81
CA PRO A 116 -23.72 8.55 -26.45
C PRO A 116 -23.88 8.83 -24.94
N GLU A 117 -24.76 8.09 -24.27
CA GLU A 117 -24.96 8.17 -22.82
C GLU A 117 -23.80 7.53 -22.03
N GLU A 118 -23.27 6.38 -22.48
CA GLU A 118 -22.06 5.76 -21.92
C GLU A 118 -20.81 6.60 -22.17
N LEU A 119 -20.75 7.27 -23.33
CA LEU A 119 -19.66 8.17 -23.68
C LEU A 119 -19.64 9.38 -22.75
N GLY A 120 -20.80 10.02 -22.50
CA GLY A 120 -20.93 11.15 -21.58
C GLY A 120 -20.66 10.79 -20.11
N ASN A 121 -20.92 9.55 -19.71
CA ASN A 121 -20.62 9.04 -18.37
C ASN A 121 -19.17 8.58 -18.19
N SER A 122 -18.40 8.43 -19.27
CA SER A 122 -17.01 8.00 -19.22
C SER A 122 -16.10 9.06 -18.61
N THR A 123 -15.07 8.62 -17.88
CA THR A 123 -14.09 9.49 -17.21
C THR A 123 -13.37 10.45 -18.15
N LEU A 124 -13.31 10.13 -19.45
CA LEU A 124 -12.60 10.90 -20.47
C LEU A 124 -13.41 12.08 -21.03
N TYR A 125 -14.75 11.96 -21.07
CA TYR A 125 -15.63 12.93 -21.75
C TYR A 125 -16.60 13.66 -20.81
N ARG A 126 -16.59 13.32 -19.51
CA ARG A 126 -17.39 13.99 -18.47
C ARG A 126 -16.90 15.41 -18.16
N GLY A 127 -15.63 15.71 -18.40
CA GLY A 127 -15.02 17.00 -18.09
C GLY A 127 -13.55 17.07 -18.47
N PRO A 128 -12.89 18.21 -18.23
CA PRO A 128 -11.47 18.39 -18.54
C PRO A 128 -10.62 17.40 -17.72
N VAL A 129 -9.72 16.70 -18.41
CA VAL A 129 -8.91 15.64 -17.81
C VAL A 129 -7.53 16.18 -17.48
N ASP A 130 -7.19 16.08 -16.20
CA ASP A 130 -5.85 16.40 -15.72
C ASP A 130 -4.92 15.19 -15.90
N PRO A 131 -3.84 15.31 -16.68
CA PRO A 131 -2.89 14.20 -16.85
C PRO A 131 -2.20 13.81 -15.53
N ALA A 132 -2.07 14.76 -14.59
CA ALA A 132 -1.53 14.53 -13.25
C ALA A 132 -2.37 13.56 -12.41
N ASN A 133 -3.68 13.46 -12.68
CA ASN A 133 -4.58 12.55 -11.98
C ASN A 133 -4.20 11.07 -12.25
N TRP A 134 -3.70 10.74 -13.44
CA TRP A 134 -3.20 9.39 -13.76
C TRP A 134 -1.96 9.01 -12.95
N PHE A 135 -1.09 9.99 -12.69
CA PHE A 135 0.05 9.80 -11.79
C PHE A 135 -0.37 9.70 -10.32
N GLY A 136 -1.63 9.97 -9.97
CA GLY A 136 -2.13 9.99 -8.60
C GLY A 136 -1.81 11.28 -7.86
N ILE A 137 -1.73 12.40 -8.58
CA ILE A 137 -1.53 13.72 -8.01
C ILE A 137 -2.82 14.50 -8.22
N ARG A 138 -3.45 14.90 -7.11
CA ARG A 138 -4.71 15.66 -7.12
C ARG A 138 -4.55 16.91 -6.26
N LYS A 139 -5.05 18.04 -6.74
CA LYS A 139 -5.17 19.27 -5.93
C LYS A 139 -6.41 19.08 -5.04
N GLY A 140 -6.22 19.02 -3.73
CA GLY A 140 -7.27 18.62 -2.80
C GLY A 140 -7.15 19.35 -1.48
N PHE A 141 -8.15 20.16 -1.16
CA PHE A 141 -8.34 20.73 0.17
C PHE A 141 -9.23 19.76 0.97
N PRO A 142 -8.86 19.28 2.16
CA PRO A 142 -7.72 19.64 3.02
C PRO A 142 -6.44 18.79 2.81
N ASN A 143 -5.27 19.45 2.82
CA ASN A 143 -3.96 18.84 2.52
C ASN A 143 -3.54 17.73 3.49
N TRP A 144 -3.97 17.79 4.76
CA TRP A 144 -3.51 16.87 5.80
C TRP A 144 -3.98 15.43 5.58
N GLY A 145 -5.27 15.23 5.26
CA GLY A 145 -5.83 13.89 5.04
C GLY A 145 -5.17 13.15 3.88
N TYR A 146 -4.82 13.90 2.83
CA TYR A 146 -4.20 13.37 1.60
C TYR A 146 -2.75 12.92 1.80
N VAL A 147 -1.98 13.62 2.64
CA VAL A 147 -0.56 13.28 2.90
C VAL A 147 -0.39 12.37 4.11
N LYS A 148 -1.35 12.37 5.05
CA LYS A 148 -1.31 11.56 6.27
C LYS A 148 -1.11 10.07 5.99
N ASN A 149 -1.74 9.52 4.97
CA ASN A 149 -1.62 8.09 4.64
C ASN A 149 -0.19 7.74 4.21
N HIS A 150 0.42 8.54 3.32
CA HIS A 150 1.82 8.36 2.90
C HIS A 150 2.81 8.62 4.04
N LEU A 151 2.52 9.56 4.94
CA LEU A 151 3.31 9.78 6.16
C LEU A 151 3.25 8.59 7.12
N GLN A 152 2.08 7.97 7.29
CA GLN A 152 1.93 6.77 8.11
C GLN A 152 2.72 5.60 7.52
N VAL A 153 2.70 5.44 6.18
CA VAL A 153 3.55 4.45 5.49
C VAL A 153 5.04 4.73 5.76
N LEU A 154 5.48 5.98 5.60
CA LEU A 154 6.87 6.37 5.87
C LEU A 154 7.26 6.09 7.33
N LEU A 155 6.39 6.41 8.28
CA LEU A 155 6.61 6.16 9.70
C LEU A 155 6.77 4.66 10.00
N LEU A 156 5.92 3.83 9.39
CA LEU A 156 5.97 2.37 9.51
C LEU A 156 7.27 1.79 8.92
N LEU A 157 7.73 2.31 7.78
CA LEU A 157 9.02 1.93 7.19
C LEU A 157 10.21 2.31 8.08
N VAL A 158 10.21 3.52 8.63
CA VAL A 158 11.26 3.97 9.55
C VAL A 158 11.23 3.12 10.83
N PHE A 159 10.04 2.80 11.34
CA PHE A 159 9.88 1.94 12.51
C PHE A 159 10.45 0.54 12.27
N GLU A 160 10.20 -0.07 11.10
CA GLU A 160 10.81 -1.35 10.69
C GLU A 160 12.34 -1.29 10.71
N ALA A 161 12.92 -0.26 10.08
CA ALA A 161 14.37 -0.06 10.06
C ALA A 161 14.96 0.13 11.47
N VAL A 162 14.27 0.86 12.35
CA VAL A 162 14.68 1.07 13.75
C VAL A 162 14.65 -0.25 14.54
N VAL A 163 13.60 -1.05 14.39
CA VAL A 163 13.49 -2.37 15.04
C VAL A 163 14.64 -3.26 14.60
N TYR A 164 14.90 -3.34 13.29
CA TYR A 164 15.98 -4.14 12.74
C TYR A 164 17.36 -3.70 13.24
N ARG A 165 17.67 -2.40 13.21
CA ARG A 165 18.93 -1.84 13.72
C ARG A 165 19.11 -2.09 15.20
N ARG A 166 18.05 -1.90 16.00
CA ARG A 166 18.09 -2.15 17.45
C ARG A 166 18.38 -3.62 17.76
N GLN A 167 17.84 -4.53 16.97
CA GLN A 167 18.10 -5.97 17.11
C GLN A 167 19.52 -6.35 16.73
N GLN A 168 20.04 -5.81 15.62
CA GLN A 168 21.45 -5.99 15.24
C GLN A 168 22.39 -5.47 16.34
N TYR A 169 22.12 -4.29 16.88
CA TYR A 169 22.90 -3.70 17.96
C TYR A 169 22.87 -4.58 19.22
N HIS A 170 21.70 -5.07 19.61
CA HIS A 170 21.56 -5.97 20.76
C HIS A 170 22.32 -7.28 20.56
N ARG A 171 22.27 -7.88 19.37
CA ARG A 171 23.01 -9.12 19.06
C ARG A 171 24.52 -8.91 19.14
N LYS A 172 25.03 -7.80 18.60
CA LYS A 172 26.45 -7.45 18.69
C LYS A 172 26.90 -7.23 20.14
N ARG A 173 26.11 -6.51 20.94
CA ARG A 173 26.44 -6.21 22.34
C ARG A 173 26.47 -7.46 23.22
N HIS A 174 25.58 -8.42 22.98
CA HIS A 174 25.48 -9.65 23.76
C HIS A 174 26.14 -10.87 23.10
N GLN A 175 26.88 -10.69 21.98
CA GLN A 175 27.51 -11.75 21.20
C GLN A 175 26.55 -12.92 20.84
N LEU A 176 25.28 -12.59 20.56
CA LEU A 176 24.26 -13.58 20.21
C LEU A 176 24.34 -13.92 18.72
N LEU A 177 24.34 -15.22 18.41
CA LEU A 177 24.25 -15.72 17.03
C LEU A 177 22.90 -15.34 16.40
N ALA A 178 22.90 -15.19 15.07
CA ALA A 178 21.65 -15.04 14.34
C ALA A 178 20.84 -16.35 14.48
N PRO A 179 19.56 -16.26 14.89
CA PRO A 179 18.74 -17.44 15.02
C PRO A 179 18.60 -18.18 13.70
N VAL A 180 18.83 -19.50 13.74
CA VAL A 180 18.67 -20.40 12.59
C VAL A 180 17.19 -20.67 12.32
N THR A 181 16.30 -20.45 13.29
CA THR A 181 14.85 -20.69 13.17
C THR A 181 14.04 -19.40 13.36
N GLU A 182 13.03 -19.20 12.50
CA GLU A 182 12.06 -18.10 12.57
C GLU A 182 11.03 -18.27 13.71
N THR A 183 11.41 -18.88 14.84
CA THR A 183 10.52 -19.14 15.98
C THR A 183 10.61 -18.03 17.02
N VAL A 184 9.48 -17.70 17.66
CA VAL A 184 9.39 -16.63 18.68
C VAL A 184 10.00 -17.09 20.00
N PHE A 185 9.81 -18.36 20.36
CA PHE A 185 10.39 -19.02 21.53
C PHE A 185 11.27 -20.19 21.08
N GLU A 186 12.58 -20.09 21.29
CA GLU A 186 13.54 -21.15 20.94
C GLU A 186 13.46 -22.35 21.88
N ASP A 187 13.04 -22.14 23.13
CA ASP A 187 13.10 -23.14 24.18
C ASP A 187 12.09 -24.29 24.02
N ILE A 188 11.11 -24.15 23.09
CA ILE A 188 9.95 -25.05 23.01
C ILE A 188 10.09 -25.99 21.83
N THR A 189 10.29 -27.26 22.17
CA THR A 189 10.34 -28.39 21.24
C THR A 189 9.01 -29.15 21.22
N ARG A 190 8.79 -29.97 20.19
CA ARG A 190 7.58 -30.80 20.07
C ARG A 190 7.36 -31.72 21.28
N HIS A 191 8.43 -32.15 21.94
CA HIS A 191 8.37 -32.96 23.15
C HIS A 191 7.78 -32.22 24.36
N GLN A 192 7.86 -30.89 24.38
CA GLN A 192 7.32 -30.06 25.46
C GLN A 192 5.84 -29.70 25.29
N LEU A 193 5.19 -30.16 24.21
CA LEU A 193 3.78 -29.91 23.95
C LEU A 193 2.88 -30.46 25.07
N ASP A 194 3.19 -31.67 25.53
CA ASP A 194 2.33 -32.44 26.45
C ASP A 194 2.59 -32.11 27.93
N LEU A 195 3.59 -31.28 28.21
CA LEU A 195 4.00 -30.90 29.57
C LEU A 195 3.07 -29.88 30.23
N GLY A 196 2.21 -29.19 29.47
CA GLY A 196 1.19 -28.30 30.04
C GLY A 196 0.59 -27.29 29.06
N LEU A 197 -0.54 -26.69 29.46
CA LEU A 197 -1.32 -25.77 28.63
C LEU A 197 -0.52 -24.55 28.16
N VAL A 198 0.38 -24.02 28.99
CA VAL A 198 1.22 -22.86 28.65
C VAL A 198 2.28 -23.21 27.61
N SER A 199 2.92 -24.39 27.72
CA SER A 199 3.88 -24.88 26.73
C SER A 199 3.20 -25.21 25.40
N CYS A 200 2.01 -25.80 25.47
CA CYS A 200 1.13 -26.04 24.33
C CYS A 200 0.76 -24.73 23.60
N ALA A 201 0.29 -23.70 24.34
CA ALA A 201 -0.04 -22.39 23.76
C ALA A 201 1.17 -21.74 23.07
N LYS A 202 2.35 -21.78 23.70
CA LYS A 202 3.57 -21.23 23.11
C LYS A 202 4.04 -22.03 21.88
N TYR A 203 3.86 -23.36 21.86
CA TYR A 203 4.13 -24.18 20.67
C TYR A 203 3.20 -23.81 19.52
N PHE A 204 1.90 -23.66 19.78
CA PHE A 204 0.94 -23.20 18.78
C PHE A 204 1.33 -21.82 18.25
N VAL A 205 1.68 -20.85 19.09
CA VAL A 205 2.13 -19.53 18.62
C VAL A 205 3.33 -19.60 17.66
N ASN A 206 4.27 -20.53 17.87
CA ASN A 206 5.40 -20.73 16.97
C ASN A 206 5.05 -21.45 15.67
N TYR A 207 4.20 -22.49 15.72
CA TYR A 207 3.98 -23.42 14.61
C TYR A 207 2.55 -23.40 14.04
N PHE A 208 1.71 -22.45 14.43
CA PHE A 208 0.31 -22.37 14.00
C PHE A 208 0.19 -22.41 12.47
N TYR A 209 0.87 -21.47 11.79
CA TYR A 209 0.86 -21.36 10.33
C TYR A 209 1.62 -22.49 9.60
N TYR A 210 2.52 -23.19 10.30
CA TYR A 210 3.20 -24.33 9.71
C TYR A 210 2.32 -25.59 9.70
N LYS A 211 1.42 -25.71 10.67
CA LYS A 211 0.58 -26.91 10.88
C LYS A 211 -0.83 -26.76 10.30
N PHE A 212 -1.40 -25.56 10.33
CA PHE A 212 -2.71 -25.19 9.77
C PHE A 212 -2.52 -24.22 8.61
#